data_AF-A0A1R3UH47-F1
#
_entry.id   AF-A0A1R3UH47-F1
#
_cell.length_a   1.000
_cell.length_b   1.000
_cell.length_c   1.000
_cell.angle_alpha   90.00
_cell.angle_beta   90.00
_cell.angle_gamma   90.00
#
_symmetry.space_group_name_H-M   'P 1'
#
loop_
_entity.id
_entity.type
_entity.pdbx_description
1 polymer ?
#
loop_
_entity_poly.entity_id
_entity_poly.type
_entity_poly.pdbx_seq_one_letter_code
_entity_poly.pdbx_strand_id
1 'polypeptide(L)'
;MAVFTAMIMILIVLPLAFFFVLTIGEVGRGTEQQRTRRAAQARPGPPAPPPLDGAERELRLRYARGEIDREEFLQRKIDLER
;
A
#
# COMPACT_ATOMS: atom_id res chain seq x y z
N MET A 1 -9.79 25.01 -31.97
CA MET A 1 -8.54 24.69 -31.26
C MET A 1 -8.74 24.56 -29.74
N ALA A 2 -9.20 25.59 -29.04
CA ALA A 2 -9.34 25.56 -27.58
C ALA A 2 -10.26 24.44 -27.03
N VAL A 3 -11.37 24.14 -27.70
CA VAL A 3 -12.31 23.08 -27.27
C VAL A 3 -11.68 21.68 -27.34
N PHE A 4 -10.87 21.44 -28.38
CA PHE A 4 -10.17 20.16 -28.54
C PHE A 4 -9.10 19.99 -27.46
N THR A 5 -8.35 21.06 -27.17
CA THR A 5 -7.38 21.09 -26.05
C THR A 5 -8.07 20.88 -24.71
N ALA A 6 -9.22 21.50 -24.47
CA ALA A 6 -10.00 21.33 -23.25
C ALA A 6 -10.51 19.87 -23.09
N MET A 7 -10.99 19.26 -24.17
CA MET A 7 -11.44 17.86 -24.16
C MET A 7 -10.31 16.90 -23.79
N ILE A 8 -9.12 17.09 -24.37
CA ILE A 8 -7.93 16.29 -24.05
C ILE A 8 -7.50 16.49 -22.60
N MET A 9 -7.49 17.75 -22.12
CA MET A 9 -7.15 18.05 -20.72
C MET A 9 -8.11 17.36 -19.75
N ILE A 10 -9.41 17.38 -20.03
CA ILE A 10 -10.41 16.68 -19.21
C ILE A 10 -10.16 15.17 -19.21
N LEU A 11 -9.91 14.58 -20.38
CA LEU A 11 -9.63 13.14 -20.53
C LEU A 11 -8.39 12.68 -19.75
N ILE A 12 -7.39 13.56 -19.58
CA ILE A 12 -6.17 13.25 -18.84
C ILE A 12 -6.33 13.56 -17.36
N VAL A 13 -6.81 14.75 -17.00
CA VAL A 13 -6.87 15.22 -15.61
C VAL A 13 -7.89 14.45 -14.79
N LEU A 14 -9.04 14.08 -15.37
CA LEU A 14 -10.10 13.38 -14.65
C LEU A 14 -9.68 12.00 -14.11
N PRO A 15 -9.11 11.07 -14.92
CA PRO A 15 -8.64 9.80 -14.39
C PRO A 15 -7.42 9.95 -13.48
N LEU A 16 -6.54 10.93 -13.74
CA LEU A 16 -5.37 11.19 -12.89
C LEU A 16 -5.80 11.64 -11.48
N ALA A 17 -6.75 12.58 -11.40
CA ALA A 17 -7.31 13.04 -10.15
C ALA A 17 -8.04 11.91 -9.41
N PHE A 18 -8.81 11.10 -10.14
CA PHE A 18 -9.50 9.94 -9.57
C PHE A 18 -8.52 8.93 -8.98
N PHE A 19 -7.48 8.56 -9.73
CA PHE A 19 -6.41 7.66 -9.27
C PHE A 19 -5.73 8.22 -8.02
N PHE A 20 -5.35 9.50 -8.03
CA PHE A 20 -4.70 10.16 -6.90
C PHE A 20 -5.54 10.15 -5.62
N VAL A 21 -6.85 10.41 -5.73
CA VAL A 21 -7.78 10.34 -4.59
C VAL A 21 -7.89 8.92 -4.04
N LEU A 22 -7.96 7.91 -4.91
CA LEU A 22 -7.99 6.51 -4.49
C LEU A 22 -6.69 6.12 -3.78
N THR A 23 -5.53 6.48 -4.33
CA THR A 23 -4.22 6.18 -3.73
C THR A 23 -4.06 6.84 -2.36
N ILE A 24 -4.43 8.12 -2.20
CA ILE A 24 -4.33 8.81 -0.91
C ILE A 24 -5.35 8.25 0.10
N GLY A 25 -6.56 7.91 -0.35
CA GLY A 25 -7.59 7.32 0.51
C GLY A 25 -7.18 5.99 1.13
N GLU A 26 -6.38 5.18 0.43
CA GLU A 26 -5.85 3.91 0.95
C GLU A 26 -4.66 4.14 1.90
N VAL A 27 -3.77 5.09 1.58
CA VAL A 27 -2.60 5.42 2.42
C VAL A 27 -3.00 6.09 3.74
N GLY A 28 -4.04 6.93 3.73
CA GLY A 28 -4.57 7.59 4.95
C GLY A 28 -5.21 6.62 5.94
N ARG A 29 -5.87 5.56 5.45
CA ARG A 29 -6.49 4.54 6.31
C ARG A 29 -5.48 3.62 6.98
N GLY A 30 -4.33 3.36 6.34
CA GLY A 30 -3.26 2.55 6.92
C GLY A 30 -2.60 3.18 8.15
N THR A 31 -2.61 4.51 8.27
CA THR A 31 -1.97 5.23 9.39
C THR A 31 -2.89 5.47 10.58
N GLU A 32 -4.19 5.73 10.37
CA GLU A 32 -5.16 5.83 11.47
C GLU A 32 -5.41 4.48 12.17
N GLN A 33 -5.38 3.38 11.42
CA GLN A 33 -5.51 2.04 11.99
C GLN A 33 -4.31 1.68 12.87
N GLN A 34 -3.12 2.26 12.64
CA GLN A 34 -1.95 2.04 13.48
C GLN A 34 -2.00 2.85 14.79
N ARG A 35 -2.61 4.04 14.79
CA ARG A 35 -2.75 4.87 16.00
C ARG A 35 -3.79 4.30 16.97
N THR A 36 -4.88 3.75 16.45
CA THR A 36 -5.90 3.04 17.25
C THR A 36 -5.41 1.68 17.76
N ARG A 37 -4.57 0.96 17.00
CA ARG A 37 -3.97 -0.30 17.49
C ARG A 37 -3.03 -0.09 18.67
N ARG A 38 -2.28 1.01 18.70
CA ARG A 38 -1.39 1.35 19.83
C ARG A 38 -2.16 1.68 21.12
N ALA A 39 -3.34 2.28 21.01
CA ALA A 39 -4.22 2.55 22.15
C ALA A 39 -4.98 1.29 22.64
N ALA A 40 -5.21 0.32 21.77
CA ALA A 40 -5.85 -0.96 22.11
C ALA A 40 -4.88 -1.99 22.74
N GLN A 41 -3.56 -1.75 22.70
CA GLN A 41 -2.51 -2.65 23.20
C GLN A 41 -2.33 -2.63 24.74
N ALA A 42 -3.31 -2.13 25.49
CA ALA A 42 -3.37 -2.24 26.96
C ALA A 42 -4.31 -3.37 27.43
N ARG A 43 -4.89 -4.16 26.51
CA ARG A 43 -5.63 -5.39 26.82
C ARG A 43 -4.81 -6.60 26.40
N PRO A 44 -4.74 -7.67 27.23
CA PRO A 44 -4.10 -8.92 26.83
C PRO A 44 -4.97 -9.58 25.76
N GLY A 45 -4.67 -9.28 24.50
CA GLY A 45 -5.28 -9.90 23.32
C GLY A 45 -4.54 -11.18 22.90
N PRO A 46 -5.12 -11.95 21.96
CA PRO A 46 -4.68 -13.31 21.61
C PRO A 46 -3.22 -13.37 21.13
N PRO A 47 -2.58 -14.57 21.13
CA PRO A 47 -1.15 -14.73 20.89
C PRO A 47 -0.71 -13.93 19.67
N ALA A 48 0.38 -13.17 19.84
CA ALA A 48 0.98 -12.40 18.77
C ALA A 48 1.15 -13.30 17.54
N PRO A 49 0.76 -12.85 16.33
CA PRO A 49 1.08 -13.59 15.13
C PRO A 49 2.59 -13.87 15.11
N PRO A 50 3.01 -15.06 14.63
CA PRO A 50 4.41 -15.46 14.63
C PRO A 50 5.26 -14.31 14.09
N PRO A 51 6.46 -14.07 14.65
CA PRO A 51 7.29 -12.96 14.23
C PRO A 51 7.56 -13.12 12.74
N LEU A 52 6.80 -12.40 11.90
CA LEU A 52 7.14 -12.29 10.48
C LEU A 52 8.57 -11.77 10.47
N ASP A 53 9.48 -12.61 10.00
CA ASP A 53 10.89 -12.30 9.91
C ASP A 53 11.05 -10.91 9.30
N GLY A 54 11.95 -10.09 9.87
CA GLY A 54 12.10 -8.69 9.45
C GLY A 54 12.25 -8.55 7.93
N ALA A 55 12.85 -9.55 7.29
CA ALA A 55 12.98 -9.69 5.85
C ALA A 55 11.63 -9.73 5.11
N GLU A 56 10.63 -10.43 5.62
CA GLU A 56 9.30 -10.53 5.01
C GLU A 56 8.55 -9.19 5.08
N ARG A 57 8.76 -8.43 6.16
CA ARG A 57 8.21 -7.09 6.33
C ARG A 57 8.85 -6.10 5.37
N GLU A 58 10.17 -6.16 5.20
CA GLU A 58 10.87 -5.36 4.20
C GLU A 58 10.41 -5.68 2.79
N LEU A 59 10.21 -6.97 2.46
CA LEU A 59 9.74 -7.39 1.15
C LEU A 59 8.36 -6.79 0.81
N ARG A 60 7.43 -6.81 1.77
CA ARG A 60 6.11 -6.17 1.63
C ARG A 60 6.19 -4.67 1.47
N LEU A 61 7.11 -4.01 2.19
CA LEU A 61 7.32 -2.56 2.06
C LEU A 61 7.84 -2.18 0.67
N ARG A 62 8.78 -2.96 0.12
CA ARG A 62 9.34 -2.71 -1.22
C ARG A 62 8.29 -2.92 -2.32
N TYR A 63 7.46 -3.97 -2.20
CA TYR A 63 6.34 -4.19 -3.12
C TYR A 63 5.30 -3.08 -3.05
N ALA A 64 4.91 -2.65 -1.83
CA ALA A 64 3.96 -1.57 -1.64
C ALA A 64 4.47 -0.21 -2.17
N ARG A 65 5.80 -0.02 -2.20
CA ARG A 65 6.44 1.16 -2.79
C ARG A 65 6.66 1.03 -4.31
N GLY A 66 6.46 -0.15 -4.88
CA GLY A 66 6.72 -0.43 -6.31
C GLY A 66 8.20 -0.57 -6.65
N GLU A 67 9.07 -0.81 -5.66
CA GLU A 67 10.51 -1.07 -5.88
C GLU A 67 10.77 -2.48 -6.43
N ILE A 68 9.81 -3.39 -6.28
CA ILE A 68 9.85 -4.75 -6.80
C ILE A 68 8.50 -5.10 -7.44
N ASP A 69 8.53 -5.90 -8.49
CA ASP A 69 7.32 -6.37 -9.16
C ASP A 69 6.70 -7.57 -8.42
N ARG A 70 5.45 -7.89 -8.74
CA ARG A 70 4.69 -9.01 -8.19
C ARG A 70 5.43 -10.34 -8.34
N GLU A 71 6.11 -10.55 -9.46
CA GLU A 71 6.86 -11.78 -9.72
C GLU A 71 8.05 -11.91 -8.77
N GLU A 72 8.82 -10.84 -8.56
CA GLU A 72 9.93 -10.82 -7.59
C GLU A 72 9.44 -10.97 -6.14
N PHE A 73 8.30 -10.36 -5.80
CA PHE A 73 7.71 -10.49 -4.48
C PHE A 73 7.33 -11.93 -4.17
N LEU A 74 6.67 -12.63 -5.10
CA LEU A 74 6.26 -14.01 -4.93
C LEU A 74 7.47 -14.95 -4.85
N GLN A 75 8.48 -14.73 -5.70
CA GLN A 75 9.70 -15.53 -5.70
C GLN A 75 10.46 -15.42 -4.37
N ARG A 76 10.67 -14.19 -3.87
CA ARG A 76 11.40 -13.95 -2.61
C ARG A 76 10.61 -14.38 -1.38
N LYS A 77 9.27 -14.37 -1.44
CA LYS A 77 8.44 -14.91 -0.36
C LYS A 77 8.60 -16.43 -0.24
N ILE A 78 8.65 -17.15 -1.37
CA ILE A 78 8.85 -18.60 -1.39
C ILE A 78 10.27 -18.97 -0.91
N ASP A 79 11.27 -18.17 -1.26
CA ASP A 79 12.65 -18.37 -0.81
C ASP A 79 12.79 -18.20 0.71
N LEU A 80 11.98 -17.31 1.31
CA LEU A 80 12.00 -17.03 2.75
C LEU A 80 11.24 -18.08 3.59
N GLU A 81 10.32 -18.84 2.98
CA GLU A 81 9.57 -19.92 3.65
C GLU A 81 10.37 -21.25 3.75
N ARG A 82 11.63 -21.27 3.29
CA ARG A 82 12.48 -22.47 3.20
C ARG A 82 13.57 -22.51 4.28
#